data_AF-A0AAX0YT33-F1
#
_entry.id   AF-A0AAX0YT33-F1
#
_cell.length_a   1.000
_cell.length_b   1.000
_cell.length_c   1.000
_cell.angle_alpha   90.00
_cell.angle_beta   90.00
_cell.angle_gamma   90.00
#
_symmetry.space_group_name_H-M   'P 1'
#
loop_
_entity.id
_entity.type
_entity.pdbx_description
1 polymer ?
#
loop_
_entity_poly.entity_id
_entity_poly.type
_entity_poly.pdbx_seq_one_letter_code
_entity_poly.pdbx_strand_id
1 'polypeptide(L)'
;MVKIWFFLIVSLCIPNVVHSCVLRISKSINHHNLPFLFGITNYDSEIIAIGGVKPTIYTFNENVEIKTSKEIIDNFYGFEIKDISIQKFNDKNNIIFILNEYDGKNTGMVYTLEGKQELYRELSILYKKLAIKTKLSSGKNINISGMASDENNVYLITNSSNNNDFLFSIAKVKFENYIINNHLSLDDIYVYPVDLPIKNGIKAQLSSIAVDEKENALYVTASVNDENNILGNYYGLIYLEYIKPGRVIKMNYDAIEIKYNKKPLLEKIKSIAVTSNHNKEIKGILLSHNRDGTSKVFDFTFKK
;
A
#
# COMPACT_ATOMS: atom_id res chain seq x y z
N MET A 1 -32.41 54.65 -36.51
CA MET A 1 -32.44 54.33 -35.07
C MET A 1 -32.15 52.84 -34.90
N VAL A 2 -30.91 52.48 -34.54
CA VAL A 2 -30.50 51.08 -34.35
C VAL A 2 -30.54 50.77 -32.85
N LYS A 3 -31.38 49.82 -32.44
CA LYS A 3 -31.42 49.30 -31.06
C LYS A 3 -30.33 48.23 -30.91
N ILE A 4 -29.26 48.57 -30.20
CA ILE A 4 -28.23 47.62 -29.78
C ILE A 4 -28.73 46.95 -28.49
N TRP A 5 -28.88 45.63 -28.52
CA TRP A 5 -29.16 44.82 -27.34
C TRP A 5 -27.83 44.48 -26.65
N PHE A 6 -27.63 44.96 -25.43
CA PHE A 6 -26.55 44.50 -24.56
C PHE A 6 -26.94 43.14 -23.97
N PHE A 7 -26.27 42.07 -24.43
CA PHE A 7 -26.29 40.80 -23.71
C PHE A 7 -25.28 40.88 -22.55
N LEU A 8 -25.80 40.98 -21.33
CA LEU A 8 -25.02 40.81 -20.11
C LEU A 8 -24.79 39.30 -19.92
N ILE A 9 -23.62 38.79 -20.30
CA ILE A 9 -23.19 37.44 -19.90
C ILE A 9 -22.76 37.53 -18.44
N VAL A 10 -23.68 37.19 -17.54
CA VAL A 10 -23.33 36.95 -16.14
C VAL A 10 -22.63 35.59 -16.09
N SER A 11 -21.30 35.61 -16.06
CA SER A 11 -20.52 34.44 -15.67
C SER A 11 -20.85 34.13 -14.22
N LEU A 12 -21.79 33.21 -13.99
CA LEU A 12 -21.99 32.57 -12.70
C LEU A 12 -20.73 31.74 -12.42
N CYS A 13 -19.76 32.34 -11.74
CA CYS A 13 -18.73 31.61 -11.02
C CYS A 13 -19.45 30.72 -10.01
N ILE A 14 -19.68 29.45 -10.37
CA ILE A 14 -20.05 28.43 -9.41
C ILE A 14 -18.86 28.34 -8.45
N PRO A 15 -19.02 28.62 -7.16
CA PRO A 15 -17.94 28.43 -6.21
C PRO A 15 -17.64 26.93 -6.19
N ASN A 16 -16.46 26.56 -6.70
CA ASN A 16 -15.89 25.25 -6.43
C ASN A 16 -15.84 25.12 -4.91
N VAL A 17 -16.71 24.28 -4.36
CA VAL A 17 -16.61 23.84 -2.97
C VAL A 17 -15.33 23.03 -2.89
N VAL A 18 -14.22 23.70 -2.60
CA VAL A 18 -12.97 23.07 -2.21
C VAL A 18 -13.27 22.37 -0.89
N HIS A 19 -13.68 21.10 -0.98
CA HIS A 19 -13.64 20.22 0.17
C HIS A 19 -12.17 20.11 0.55
N SER A 20 -11.77 20.85 1.58
CA SER A 20 -10.40 20.82 2.07
C SER A 20 -10.22 19.48 2.79
N CYS A 21 -9.76 18.47 2.05
CA CYS A 21 -9.32 17.21 2.65
C CYS A 21 -8.14 17.50 3.60
N VAL A 22 -8.23 17.05 4.86
CA VAL A 22 -7.17 17.25 5.85
C VAL A 22 -6.68 15.92 6.36
N LEU A 23 -5.41 15.60 6.05
CA LEU A 23 -4.66 14.54 6.71
C LEU A 23 -3.97 15.11 7.95
N ARG A 24 -4.24 14.55 9.12
CA ARG A 24 -3.56 14.87 10.37
C ARG A 24 -2.81 13.66 10.87
N ILE A 25 -1.56 13.87 11.28
CA ILE A 25 -0.79 12.93 12.08
C ILE A 25 -0.76 13.47 13.50
N SER A 26 -1.32 12.71 14.45
CA SER A 26 -1.55 13.19 15.82
C SER A 26 -0.61 12.59 16.86
N LYS A 27 -0.07 11.40 16.63
CA LYS A 27 0.78 10.68 17.59
C LYS A 27 1.91 9.98 16.85
N SER A 28 3.13 10.10 17.37
CA SER A 28 4.27 9.28 16.99
C SER A 28 4.62 8.42 18.19
N ILE A 29 4.35 7.12 18.14
CA ILE A 29 4.83 6.18 19.14
C ILE A 29 6.18 5.68 18.62
N ASN A 30 7.26 6.22 19.18
CA ASN A 30 8.58 5.65 18.98
C ASN A 30 8.75 4.54 20.03
N HIS A 31 8.32 3.34 19.68
CA HIS A 31 8.55 2.20 20.55
C HIS A 31 9.99 1.75 20.31
N HIS A 32 10.90 2.03 21.23
CA HIS A 32 12.27 1.47 21.19
C HIS A 32 12.29 -0.07 21.19
N ASN A 33 11.14 -0.70 21.46
CA ASN A 33 10.92 -2.14 21.43
C ASN A 33 10.17 -2.63 20.18
N LEU A 34 9.74 -1.75 19.26
CA LEU A 34 9.12 -2.18 18.02
C LEU A 34 10.24 -2.63 17.07
N PRO A 35 10.24 -3.91 16.65
CA PRO A 35 11.23 -4.41 15.72
C PRO A 35 11.05 -3.75 14.36
N PHE A 36 12.00 -4.00 13.46
CA PHE A 36 11.86 -3.63 12.06
C PHE A 36 10.65 -4.37 11.45
N LEU A 37 9.59 -3.65 11.08
CA LEU A 37 8.33 -4.18 10.57
C LEU A 37 8.17 -3.81 9.09
N PHE A 38 7.95 -4.77 8.19
CA PHE A 38 7.78 -4.49 6.75
C PHE A 38 6.35 -4.07 6.38
N GLY A 39 5.35 -4.68 6.98
CA GLY A 39 3.95 -4.51 6.59
C GLY A 39 3.00 -4.66 7.77
N ILE A 40 1.85 -3.98 7.69
CA ILE A 40 0.72 -4.10 8.61
C ILE A 40 -0.58 -4.36 7.83
N THR A 41 -1.49 -5.10 8.44
CA THR A 41 -2.88 -5.23 8.01
C THR A 41 -3.80 -5.18 9.22
N ASN A 42 -5.02 -4.70 9.04
CA ASN A 42 -6.05 -4.83 10.06
C ASN A 42 -6.61 -6.26 10.07
N TYR A 43 -6.89 -6.77 11.27
CA TYR A 43 -7.58 -8.03 11.56
C TYR A 43 -8.62 -7.78 12.66
N ASP A 44 -9.84 -7.44 12.23
CA ASP A 44 -10.97 -7.15 13.12
C ASP A 44 -10.64 -6.04 14.15
N SER A 45 -10.40 -6.38 15.42
CA SER A 45 -10.00 -5.45 16.48
C SER A 45 -8.49 -5.42 16.77
N GLU A 46 -7.70 -6.12 15.96
CA GLU A 46 -6.25 -6.27 16.13
C GLU A 46 -5.51 -5.85 14.87
N ILE A 47 -4.26 -5.42 15.04
CA ILE A 47 -3.38 -5.14 13.91
C ILE A 47 -2.35 -6.24 13.84
N ILE A 48 -2.13 -6.76 12.64
CA ILE A 48 -1.11 -7.78 12.41
C ILE A 48 0.02 -7.14 11.63
N ALA A 49 1.25 -7.33 12.09
CA ALA A 49 2.45 -6.91 11.36
C ALA A 49 3.41 -8.06 11.13
N ILE A 50 4.34 -7.84 10.21
CA ILE A 50 5.44 -8.77 9.91
C ILE A 50 6.79 -8.09 10.08
N GLY A 51 7.65 -8.71 10.90
CA GLY A 51 9.04 -8.31 11.09
C GLY A 51 9.93 -8.67 9.90
N GLY A 52 10.97 -7.87 9.65
CA GLY A 52 11.83 -8.04 8.48
C GLY A 52 13.22 -8.61 8.69
N VAL A 53 13.81 -8.41 9.88
CA VAL A 53 15.13 -8.99 10.21
C VAL A 53 15.00 -10.48 10.54
N LYS A 54 13.91 -10.85 11.20
CA LYS A 54 13.47 -12.22 11.43
C LYS A 54 11.98 -12.24 11.13
N PRO A 55 11.51 -12.97 10.09
CA PRO A 55 10.10 -13.04 9.73
C PRO A 55 9.27 -13.50 10.93
N THR A 56 8.67 -12.53 11.61
CA THR A 56 7.95 -12.72 12.87
C THR A 56 6.63 -11.99 12.74
N ILE A 57 5.54 -12.72 12.89
CA ILE A 57 4.21 -12.15 12.93
C ILE A 57 3.99 -11.56 14.32
N TYR A 58 3.62 -10.30 14.38
CA TYR A 58 3.24 -9.59 15.61
C TYR A 58 1.77 -9.25 15.56
N THR A 59 1.08 -9.38 16.69
CA THR A 59 -0.27 -8.84 16.88
C THR A 59 -0.21 -7.64 17.83
N PHE A 60 -0.97 -6.60 17.52
CA PHE A 60 -1.05 -5.39 18.31
C PHE A 60 -2.50 -5.09 18.71
N ASN A 61 -2.65 -4.47 19.88
CA ASN A 61 -3.90 -3.77 20.20
C ASN A 61 -3.98 -2.41 19.46
N GLU A 62 -5.10 -1.71 19.61
CA GLU A 62 -5.32 -0.38 19.03
C GLU A 62 -4.31 0.69 19.51
N ASN A 63 -3.66 0.47 20.65
CA ASN A 63 -2.61 1.34 21.19
C ASN A 63 -1.20 0.96 20.69
N VAL A 64 -1.10 -0.03 19.80
CA VAL A 64 0.14 -0.52 19.19
C VAL A 64 1.09 -1.20 20.18
N GLU A 65 0.53 -1.78 21.23
CA GLU A 65 1.26 -2.64 22.16
C GLU A 65 1.25 -4.08 21.64
N ILE A 66 2.41 -4.74 21.67
CA ILE A 66 2.57 -6.14 21.23
C ILE A 66 1.79 -7.04 22.18
N LYS A 67 0.80 -7.77 21.67
CA LYS A 67 0.07 -8.82 22.40
C LYS A 67 0.76 -10.17 22.28
N THR A 68 1.06 -10.57 21.05
CA THR A 68 1.73 -11.84 20.76
C THR A 68 2.75 -11.66 19.64
N SER A 69 3.74 -12.54 19.61
CA SER A 69 4.70 -12.67 18.52
C SER A 69 4.94 -14.14 18.21
N LYS A 70 4.96 -14.49 16.93
CA LYS A 70 5.30 -15.84 16.46
C LYS A 70 6.26 -15.74 15.29
N GLU A 71 7.42 -16.37 15.44
CA GLU A 71 8.35 -16.59 14.33
C GLU A 71 7.77 -17.61 13.35
N ILE A 72 7.90 -17.34 12.07
CA ILE A 72 7.28 -18.14 11.00
C ILE A 72 8.29 -18.77 10.04
N ILE A 73 9.59 -18.45 10.17
CA ILE A 73 10.64 -19.08 9.37
C ILE A 73 11.74 -19.53 10.31
N ASP A 74 11.72 -20.82 10.67
CA ASP A 74 12.82 -21.47 11.39
C ASP A 74 14.06 -21.51 10.46
N ASN A 75 15.21 -21.05 10.97
CA ASN A 75 16.49 -20.95 10.24
C ASN A 75 16.59 -19.85 9.16
N PHE A 76 16.12 -18.63 9.45
CA PHE A 76 16.33 -17.44 8.60
C PHE A 76 17.80 -16.98 8.43
N TYR A 77 18.79 -17.80 8.79
CA TYR A 77 20.20 -17.41 8.73
C TYR A 77 20.71 -17.35 7.28
N GLY A 78 20.81 -16.13 6.73
CA GLY A 78 21.54 -15.85 5.48
C GLY A 78 20.69 -15.41 4.29
N PHE A 79 19.37 -15.30 4.42
CA PHE A 79 18.49 -14.81 3.35
C PHE A 79 18.10 -13.34 3.56
N GLU A 80 18.23 -12.54 2.51
CA GLU A 80 17.80 -11.14 2.51
C GLU A 80 16.37 -11.04 1.94
N ILE A 81 15.41 -10.58 2.73
CA ILE A 81 14.08 -10.19 2.22
C ILE A 81 14.10 -8.69 1.95
N LYS A 82 13.80 -8.27 0.72
CA LYS A 82 13.82 -6.84 0.34
C LYS A 82 12.55 -6.09 0.69
N ASP A 83 11.40 -6.76 0.60
CA ASP A 83 10.10 -6.18 0.95
C ASP A 83 9.08 -7.26 1.26
N ILE A 84 8.11 -6.93 2.12
CA ILE A 84 6.98 -7.82 2.44
C ILE A 84 5.67 -7.07 2.30
N SER A 85 4.77 -7.60 1.47
CA SER A 85 3.36 -7.20 1.44
C SER A 85 2.51 -8.18 2.25
N ILE A 86 1.50 -7.69 2.95
CA ILE A 86 0.62 -8.48 3.83
C ILE A 86 -0.84 -8.11 3.58
N GLN A 87 -1.74 -9.09 3.56
CA GLN A 87 -3.19 -8.86 3.48
C GLN A 87 -3.97 -10.02 4.13
N LYS A 88 -5.04 -9.70 4.86
CA LYS A 88 -6.04 -10.66 5.35
C LYS A 88 -6.98 -11.09 4.21
N PHE A 89 -7.27 -12.39 4.12
CA PHE A 89 -8.28 -12.96 3.23
C PHE A 89 -9.34 -13.70 4.07
N ASN A 90 -10.60 -13.25 3.94
CA ASN A 90 -11.67 -13.51 4.91
C ASN A 90 -12.19 -14.96 4.91
N ASP A 91 -12.12 -15.68 3.80
CA ASP A 91 -12.88 -16.93 3.66
C ASP A 91 -12.32 -18.08 4.54
N LYS A 92 -11.10 -17.95 5.08
CA LYS A 92 -10.44 -19.01 5.88
C LYS A 92 -9.58 -18.52 7.05
N ASN A 93 -9.73 -17.26 7.49
CA ASN A 93 -8.79 -16.63 8.44
C ASN A 93 -7.32 -16.75 7.98
N ASN A 94 -7.13 -16.62 6.66
CA ASN A 94 -5.82 -16.68 6.03
C ASN A 94 -5.21 -15.29 5.96
N ILE A 95 -3.90 -15.23 6.16
CA ILE A 95 -3.09 -14.06 5.89
C ILE A 95 -2.13 -14.46 4.79
N ILE A 96 -2.11 -13.67 3.72
CA ILE A 96 -1.19 -13.87 2.61
C ILE A 96 -0.07 -12.85 2.75
N PHE A 97 1.15 -13.34 2.65
CA PHE A 97 2.37 -12.55 2.57
C PHE A 97 3.00 -12.74 1.20
N ILE A 98 3.53 -11.66 0.63
CA ILE A 98 4.41 -11.72 -0.54
C ILE A 98 5.79 -11.29 -0.07
N LEU A 99 6.72 -12.23 -0.09
CA LEU A 99 8.13 -12.06 0.29
C LEU A 99 8.94 -11.83 -0.99
N ASN A 100 9.42 -10.60 -1.19
CA ASN A 100 10.22 -10.27 -2.35
C ASN A 100 11.68 -10.68 -2.15
N GLU A 101 12.23 -11.40 -3.13
CA GLU A 101 13.60 -11.92 -3.16
C GLU A 101 14.03 -12.82 -1.97
N TYR A 102 13.08 -13.46 -1.29
CA TYR A 102 13.37 -14.52 -0.30
C TYR A 102 14.13 -15.68 -0.95
N ASP A 103 15.37 -15.92 -0.52
CA ASP A 103 16.29 -16.91 -1.11
C ASP A 103 16.46 -16.71 -2.63
N GLY A 104 16.57 -15.44 -3.07
CA GLY A 104 16.69 -15.07 -4.48
C GLY A 104 15.41 -15.29 -5.29
N LYS A 105 14.29 -15.60 -4.65
CA LYS A 105 12.99 -15.89 -5.28
C LYS A 105 11.88 -15.02 -4.71
N ASN A 106 10.87 -14.75 -5.53
CA ASN A 106 9.64 -14.14 -5.04
C ASN A 106 8.70 -15.24 -4.53
N THR A 107 8.33 -15.16 -3.25
CA THR A 107 7.63 -16.24 -2.56
C THR A 107 6.34 -15.72 -1.92
N GLY A 108 5.23 -16.40 -2.16
CA GLY A 108 3.98 -16.22 -1.45
C GLY A 108 3.93 -17.15 -0.26
N MET A 109 3.57 -16.63 0.90
CA MET A 109 3.33 -17.42 2.11
C MET A 109 1.89 -17.25 2.55
N VAL A 110 1.17 -18.36 2.72
CA VAL A 110 -0.16 -18.37 3.33
C VAL A 110 -0.03 -18.83 4.76
N TYR A 111 -0.46 -17.99 5.69
CA TYR A 111 -0.51 -18.28 7.12
C TYR A 111 -1.95 -18.38 7.57
N THR A 112 -2.33 -19.50 8.18
CA THR A 112 -3.64 -19.62 8.84
C THR A 112 -3.52 -19.16 10.28
N LEU A 113 -4.39 -18.27 10.74
CA LEU A 113 -4.32 -17.69 12.09
C LEU A 113 -4.41 -18.71 13.24
N GLU A 114 -4.98 -19.88 13.01
CA GLU A 114 -4.92 -21.00 13.96
C GLU A 114 -3.49 -21.54 14.18
N GLY A 115 -2.51 -21.03 13.43
CA GLY A 115 -1.09 -21.34 13.58
C GLY A 115 -0.70 -22.75 13.14
N LYS A 116 -1.62 -23.50 12.53
CA LYS A 116 -1.46 -24.92 12.20
C LYS A 116 -0.80 -25.19 10.85
N GLN A 117 -0.80 -24.24 9.92
CA GLN A 117 -0.29 -24.48 8.57
C GLN A 117 0.27 -23.23 7.91
N GLU A 118 1.44 -23.42 7.31
CA GLU A 118 2.09 -22.47 6.41
C GLU A 118 2.22 -23.11 5.04
N LEU A 119 1.88 -22.36 3.99
CA LEU A 119 2.05 -22.80 2.61
C LEU A 119 2.94 -21.80 1.88
N TYR A 120 4.06 -22.29 1.36
CA TYR A 120 4.97 -21.50 0.53
C TYR A 120 4.72 -21.78 -0.95
N ARG A 121 4.78 -20.73 -1.78
CA ARG A 121 4.57 -20.78 -3.23
C ARG A 121 5.58 -19.90 -3.93
N GLU A 122 6.22 -20.43 -4.97
CA GLU A 122 7.03 -19.59 -5.84
C GLU A 122 6.11 -18.76 -6.75
N LEU A 123 6.35 -17.44 -6.79
CA LEU A 123 5.53 -16.48 -7.53
C LEU A 123 6.08 -16.15 -8.93
N SER A 124 7.00 -16.97 -9.47
CA SER A 124 7.68 -16.69 -10.74
C SER A 124 6.69 -16.49 -11.91
N ILE A 125 5.59 -17.23 -11.95
CA ILE A 125 4.51 -17.07 -12.94
C ILE A 125 3.82 -15.71 -12.79
N LEU A 126 3.47 -15.31 -11.56
CA LEU A 126 2.87 -14.00 -11.29
C LEU A 126 3.80 -12.88 -11.77
N TYR A 127 5.05 -12.86 -11.32
CA TYR A 127 6.00 -11.80 -11.68
C TYR A 127 6.26 -11.73 -13.18
N LYS A 128 6.35 -12.88 -13.87
CA LYS A 128 6.46 -12.92 -15.33
C LYS A 128 5.25 -12.28 -16.01
N LYS A 129 4.02 -12.58 -15.54
CA LYS A 129 2.80 -11.97 -16.08
C LYS A 129 2.73 -10.46 -15.80
N LEU A 130 3.12 -10.01 -14.60
CA LEU A 130 3.21 -8.59 -14.27
C LEU A 130 4.20 -7.86 -15.21
N ALA A 131 5.39 -8.44 -15.44
CA ALA A 131 6.41 -7.89 -16.33
C ALA A 131 5.95 -7.77 -17.79
N ILE A 132 5.22 -8.78 -18.28
CA ILE A 132 4.62 -8.75 -19.63
C ILE A 132 3.59 -7.62 -19.73
N LYS A 133 2.72 -7.47 -18.72
CA LYS A 133 1.66 -6.45 -18.71
C LYS A 133 2.20 -5.03 -18.69
N THR A 134 3.32 -4.80 -18.00
CA THR A 134 3.97 -3.49 -17.91
C THR A 134 4.90 -3.19 -19.09
N LYS A 135 5.12 -4.15 -19.99
CA LYS A 135 6.06 -4.05 -21.12
C LYS A 135 7.48 -3.64 -20.66
N LEU A 136 7.89 -4.08 -19.48
CA LEU A 136 9.23 -3.82 -18.98
C LEU A 136 10.25 -4.63 -19.79
N SER A 137 11.37 -4.00 -20.14
CA SER A 137 12.49 -4.66 -20.80
C SER A 137 13.15 -5.70 -19.88
N SER A 138 13.78 -6.71 -20.48
CA SER A 138 14.61 -7.69 -19.77
C SER A 138 15.64 -7.01 -18.86
N GLY A 139 15.77 -7.46 -17.61
CA GLY A 139 16.68 -6.89 -16.60
C GLY A 139 16.05 -5.84 -15.67
N LYS A 140 14.75 -5.52 -15.82
CA LYS A 140 14.01 -4.67 -14.89
C LYS A 140 13.19 -5.53 -13.93
N ASN A 141 13.36 -5.29 -12.63
CA ASN A 141 12.64 -6.00 -11.58
C ASN A 141 11.35 -5.26 -11.22
N ILE A 142 10.26 -6.02 -11.16
CA ILE A 142 9.05 -5.61 -10.47
C ILE A 142 9.18 -6.08 -9.03
N ASN A 143 8.93 -5.19 -8.08
CA ASN A 143 8.85 -5.51 -6.67
C ASN A 143 7.43 -5.15 -6.19
N ILE A 144 6.73 -6.11 -5.58
CA ILE A 144 5.39 -5.85 -5.05
C ILE A 144 5.57 -5.18 -3.69
N SER A 145 5.20 -3.91 -3.61
CA SER A 145 5.40 -3.08 -2.41
C SER A 145 4.15 -3.00 -1.53
N GLY A 146 3.01 -3.46 -2.01
CA GLY A 146 1.79 -3.51 -1.22
C GLY A 146 0.70 -4.36 -1.87
N MET A 147 -0.20 -4.84 -1.03
CA MET A 147 -1.34 -5.67 -1.41
C MET A 147 -2.55 -5.24 -0.61
N ALA A 148 -3.70 -5.12 -1.27
CA ALA A 148 -5.00 -4.92 -0.66
C ALA A 148 -6.06 -5.74 -1.41
N SER A 149 -7.23 -5.98 -0.83
CA SER A 149 -8.30 -6.70 -1.51
C SER A 149 -9.67 -6.24 -1.07
N ASP A 150 -10.61 -6.09 -1.99
CA ASP A 150 -12.04 -5.93 -1.69
C ASP A 150 -12.77 -7.29 -1.79
N GLU A 151 -14.10 -7.28 -2.00
CA GLU A 151 -14.90 -8.48 -2.22
C GLU A 151 -14.55 -9.21 -3.53
N ASN A 152 -14.11 -8.50 -4.56
CA ASN A 152 -14.03 -9.00 -5.94
C ASN A 152 -12.60 -9.13 -6.47
N ASN A 153 -11.68 -8.31 -5.99
CA ASN A 153 -10.36 -8.10 -6.56
C ASN A 153 -9.27 -8.04 -5.49
N VAL A 154 -8.09 -8.47 -5.89
CA VAL A 154 -6.81 -8.18 -5.24
C VAL A 154 -6.12 -7.09 -6.02
N TYR A 155 -5.64 -6.09 -5.29
CA TYR A 155 -4.90 -4.96 -5.77
C TYR A 155 -3.44 -5.10 -5.34
N LEU A 156 -2.53 -5.05 -6.31
CA LEU A 156 -1.09 -5.08 -6.05
C LEU A 156 -0.49 -3.77 -6.53
N ILE A 157 0.31 -3.12 -5.70
CA ILE A 157 1.14 -1.99 -6.12
C ILE A 157 2.59 -2.43 -6.23
N THR A 158 3.30 -1.80 -7.15
CA THR A 158 4.71 -2.09 -7.36
C THR A 158 5.53 -0.82 -7.34
N ASN A 159 6.69 -0.87 -6.70
CA ASN A 159 7.77 0.06 -7.01
C ASN A 159 8.70 -0.60 -8.03
N SER A 160 9.13 0.17 -9.02
CA SER A 160 10.03 -0.32 -10.08
C SER A 160 11.30 0.51 -10.13
N SER A 161 12.37 -0.12 -10.59
CA SER A 161 13.68 0.54 -10.74
C SER A 161 13.71 1.59 -11.86
N ASN A 162 12.63 1.77 -12.64
CA ASN A 162 12.55 2.75 -13.73
C ASN A 162 11.58 3.91 -13.47
N ASN A 163 11.24 4.19 -12.20
CA ASN A 163 10.34 5.28 -11.79
C ASN A 163 8.92 5.18 -12.38
N ASN A 164 8.50 3.99 -12.79
CA ASN A 164 7.16 3.73 -13.30
C ASN A 164 6.44 2.76 -12.38
N ASP A 165 5.54 3.29 -11.59
CA ASP A 165 4.81 2.51 -10.62
C ASP A 165 3.45 2.13 -11.19
N PHE A 166 2.98 0.96 -10.80
CA PHE A 166 1.78 0.36 -11.36
C PHE A 166 0.89 -0.11 -10.23
N LEU A 167 -0.40 0.07 -10.44
CA LEU A 167 -1.44 -0.68 -9.75
C LEU A 167 -1.86 -1.83 -10.66
N PHE A 168 -1.99 -3.02 -10.09
CA PHE A 168 -2.58 -4.18 -10.76
C PHE A 168 -3.89 -4.54 -10.07
N SER A 169 -4.83 -5.05 -10.86
CA SER A 169 -6.05 -5.67 -10.35
C SER A 169 -6.15 -7.08 -10.89
N ILE A 170 -6.46 -8.02 -10.00
CA ILE A 170 -6.60 -9.45 -10.27
C ILE A 170 -7.89 -9.89 -9.60
N ALA A 171 -8.75 -10.65 -10.29
CA ALA A 171 -9.93 -11.23 -9.65
C ALA A 171 -9.54 -12.05 -8.41
N LYS A 172 -10.14 -11.75 -7.27
CA LYS A 172 -9.77 -12.30 -5.95
C LYS A 172 -9.78 -13.82 -5.93
N VAL A 173 -10.87 -14.41 -6.42
CA VAL A 173 -11.02 -15.87 -6.55
C VAL A 173 -9.88 -16.50 -7.35
N LYS A 174 -9.41 -15.85 -8.42
CA LYS A 174 -8.29 -16.36 -9.22
C LYS A 174 -6.97 -16.25 -8.48
N PHE A 175 -6.72 -15.13 -7.80
CA PHE A 175 -5.52 -14.92 -7.01
C PHE A 175 -5.42 -15.91 -5.84
N GLU A 176 -6.52 -16.11 -5.11
CA GLU A 176 -6.62 -17.09 -4.03
C GLU A 176 -6.41 -18.51 -4.54
N ASN A 177 -7.01 -18.90 -5.66
CA ASN A 177 -6.80 -20.21 -6.26
C ASN A 177 -5.34 -20.44 -6.70
N TYR A 178 -4.66 -19.40 -7.20
CA TYR A 178 -3.25 -19.46 -7.55
C TYR A 178 -2.37 -19.67 -6.32
N ILE A 179 -2.52 -18.83 -5.29
CA ILE A 179 -1.65 -18.87 -4.11
C ILE A 179 -2.01 -20.07 -3.20
N ILE A 180 -3.27 -20.25 -2.86
CA ILE A 180 -3.68 -21.25 -1.86
C ILE A 180 -3.72 -22.64 -2.50
N ASN A 181 -4.42 -22.76 -3.64
CA ASN A 181 -4.74 -24.05 -4.27
C ASN A 181 -3.71 -24.48 -5.34
N ASN A 182 -2.64 -23.69 -5.57
CA ASN A 182 -1.57 -23.98 -6.53
C ASN A 182 -2.06 -24.17 -7.98
N HIS A 183 -3.15 -23.49 -8.36
CA HIS A 183 -3.59 -23.46 -9.76
C HIS A 183 -2.66 -22.59 -10.60
N LEU A 184 -2.16 -23.08 -11.73
CA LEU A 184 -1.17 -22.36 -12.54
C LEU A 184 -1.76 -21.26 -13.45
N SER A 185 -3.08 -21.16 -13.60
CA SER A 185 -3.72 -20.12 -14.40
C SER A 185 -3.97 -18.87 -13.56
N LEU A 186 -3.38 -17.77 -14.01
CA LEU A 186 -3.64 -16.43 -13.50
C LEU A 186 -3.88 -15.51 -14.69
N ASP A 187 -5.07 -15.63 -15.29
CA ASP A 187 -5.48 -14.83 -16.44
C ASP A 187 -6.27 -13.60 -15.96
N ASP A 188 -6.36 -12.58 -16.83
CA ASP A 188 -7.06 -11.31 -16.54
C ASP A 188 -6.41 -10.42 -15.47
N ILE A 189 -5.08 -10.31 -15.49
CA ILE A 189 -4.40 -9.21 -14.80
C ILE A 189 -4.60 -7.92 -15.58
N TYR A 190 -5.18 -6.91 -14.92
CA TYR A 190 -5.26 -5.54 -15.40
C TYR A 190 -4.12 -4.72 -14.79
N VAL A 191 -3.60 -3.77 -15.56
CA VAL A 191 -2.49 -2.90 -15.17
C VAL A 191 -2.89 -1.45 -15.40
N TYR A 192 -2.57 -0.61 -14.42
CA TYR A 192 -2.87 0.81 -14.40
C TYR A 192 -1.59 1.56 -14.04
N PRO A 193 -0.96 2.28 -14.98
CA PRO A 193 0.17 3.14 -14.66
C PRO A 193 -0.25 4.21 -13.66
N VAL A 194 0.63 4.53 -12.71
CA VAL A 194 0.39 5.56 -11.69
C VAL A 194 1.35 6.72 -11.89
N ASP A 195 0.78 7.91 -12.05
CA ASP A 195 1.51 9.16 -12.16
C ASP A 195 1.61 9.80 -10.78
N LEU A 196 2.81 9.88 -10.23
CA LEU A 196 3.07 10.20 -8.83
C LEU A 196 3.67 11.60 -8.67
N PRO A 197 3.57 12.21 -7.48
CA PRO A 197 4.20 13.49 -7.18
C PRO A 197 5.71 13.48 -7.45
N ILE A 198 6.24 14.64 -7.84
CA ILE A 198 7.67 14.88 -8.03
C ILE A 198 8.11 15.93 -7.00
N LYS A 199 9.18 15.66 -6.27
CA LYS A 199 9.80 16.61 -5.34
C LYS A 199 11.28 16.73 -5.66
N ASN A 200 11.76 17.95 -5.88
CA ASN A 200 13.14 18.24 -6.26
C ASN A 200 13.61 17.44 -7.48
N GLY A 201 12.76 17.25 -8.48
CA GLY A 201 13.07 16.47 -9.68
C GLY A 201 13.03 14.94 -9.50
N ILE A 202 12.81 14.45 -8.28
CA ILE A 202 12.70 13.02 -7.97
C ILE A 202 11.24 12.63 -7.86
N LYS A 203 10.82 11.62 -8.64
CA LYS A 203 9.45 11.08 -8.60
C LYS A 203 9.27 10.19 -7.37
N ALA A 204 8.12 10.28 -6.71
CA ALA A 204 7.78 9.39 -5.62
C ALA A 204 7.60 7.95 -6.10
N GLN A 205 7.74 7.00 -5.19
CA GLN A 205 7.49 5.56 -5.40
C GLN A 205 6.41 5.08 -4.42
N LEU A 206 5.47 4.29 -4.92
CA LEU A 206 4.43 3.60 -4.17
C LEU A 206 5.05 2.71 -3.10
N SER A 207 4.59 2.89 -1.87
CA SER A 207 5.11 2.19 -0.70
C SER A 207 4.10 1.32 0.01
N SER A 208 2.81 1.65 0.00
CA SER A 208 1.78 0.81 0.60
C SER A 208 0.38 1.11 0.08
N ILE A 209 -0.54 0.17 0.30
CA ILE A 209 -1.94 0.26 -0.10
C ILE A 209 -2.83 -0.37 0.97
N ALA A 210 -4.01 0.21 1.18
CA ALA A 210 -5.11 -0.38 1.94
C ALA A 210 -6.43 -0.14 1.21
N VAL A 211 -7.40 -1.03 1.41
CA VAL A 211 -8.75 -0.88 0.87
C VAL A 211 -9.68 -0.21 1.88
N ASP A 212 -10.66 0.53 1.37
CA ASP A 212 -11.85 0.94 2.08
C ASP A 212 -13.07 0.45 1.32
N GLU A 213 -13.63 -0.67 1.76
CA GLU A 213 -14.78 -1.28 1.10
C GLU A 213 -16.01 -0.38 1.17
N LYS A 214 -16.18 0.37 2.27
CA LYS A 214 -17.32 1.25 2.49
C LYS A 214 -17.32 2.44 1.54
N GLU A 215 -16.14 3.00 1.28
CA GLU A 215 -15.96 4.13 0.36
C GLU A 215 -15.64 3.68 -1.07
N ASN A 216 -15.56 2.37 -1.31
CA ASN A 216 -15.17 1.78 -2.59
C ASN A 216 -13.88 2.41 -3.13
N ALA A 217 -12.83 2.44 -2.30
CA ALA A 217 -11.61 3.18 -2.58
C ALA A 217 -10.34 2.49 -2.05
N LEU A 218 -9.19 2.93 -2.57
CA LEU A 218 -7.86 2.52 -2.15
C LEU A 218 -7.14 3.72 -1.53
N TYR A 219 -6.59 3.52 -0.35
CA TYR A 219 -5.63 4.45 0.24
C TYR A 219 -4.24 4.00 -0.11
N VAL A 220 -3.43 4.92 -0.60
CA VAL A 220 -2.10 4.61 -1.12
C VAL A 220 -1.08 5.57 -0.53
N THR A 221 0.08 5.06 -0.16
CA THR A 221 1.21 5.90 0.24
C THR A 221 2.32 5.84 -0.78
N ALA A 222 3.04 6.94 -0.93
CA ALA A 222 4.23 7.02 -1.76
C ALA A 222 5.33 7.83 -1.05
N SER A 223 6.59 7.50 -1.31
CA SER A 223 7.75 8.20 -0.72
C SER A 223 8.69 8.69 -1.80
N VAL A 224 9.22 9.90 -1.63
CA VAL A 224 10.32 10.41 -2.45
C VAL A 224 11.61 10.16 -1.69
N ASN A 225 12.50 9.35 -2.29
CA ASN A 225 13.77 8.98 -1.70
C ASN A 225 14.90 9.43 -2.64
N ASP A 226 15.84 10.18 -2.10
CA ASP A 226 17.18 10.37 -2.64
C ASP A 226 18.10 9.26 -2.10
N GLU A 227 19.28 9.07 -2.69
CA GLU A 227 20.25 7.98 -2.39
C GLU A 227 20.37 7.72 -0.89
N ASN A 228 20.42 8.79 -0.11
CA ASN A 228 20.62 8.75 1.32
C ASN A 228 19.59 9.56 2.11
N ASN A 229 18.43 9.97 1.56
CA ASN A 229 17.47 10.82 2.28
C ASN A 229 16.03 10.59 1.85
N ILE A 230 15.10 10.58 2.81
CA ILE A 230 13.67 10.67 2.50
C ILE A 230 13.33 12.15 2.39
N LEU A 231 12.80 12.56 1.23
CA LEU A 231 12.48 13.97 0.96
C LEU A 231 11.03 14.31 1.29
N GLY A 232 10.16 13.31 1.34
CA GLY A 232 8.77 13.46 1.72
C GLY A 232 7.96 12.20 1.48
N ASN A 233 6.79 12.16 2.09
CA ASN A 233 5.82 11.10 1.92
C ASN A 233 4.49 11.71 1.46
N TYR A 234 3.71 10.94 0.73
CA TYR A 234 2.44 11.36 0.15
C TYR A 234 1.38 10.32 0.43
N TYR A 235 0.16 10.79 0.67
CA TYR A 235 -1.04 10.00 0.83
C TYR A 235 -1.98 10.28 -0.33
N GLY A 236 -2.54 9.24 -0.93
CA GLY A 236 -3.50 9.33 -2.02
C GLY A 236 -4.74 8.51 -1.76
N LEU A 237 -5.82 8.95 -2.41
CA LEU A 237 -7.10 8.27 -2.45
C LEU A 237 -7.46 7.95 -3.91
N ILE A 238 -7.67 6.67 -4.22
CA ILE A 238 -8.08 6.21 -5.54
C ILE A 238 -9.44 5.54 -5.41
N TYR A 239 -10.50 6.17 -5.91
CA TYR A 239 -11.81 5.50 -5.96
C TYR A 239 -11.80 4.39 -7.01
N LEU A 240 -12.33 3.23 -6.65
CA LEU A 240 -12.32 2.03 -7.49
C LEU A 240 -13.09 2.24 -8.81
N GLU A 241 -14.12 3.09 -8.80
CA GLU A 241 -14.87 3.47 -10.00
C GLU A 241 -14.03 4.21 -11.08
N TYR A 242 -12.91 4.80 -10.69
CA TYR A 242 -11.99 5.49 -11.62
C TYR A 242 -10.89 4.59 -12.19
N ILE A 243 -10.77 3.36 -11.67
CA ILE A 243 -9.82 2.36 -12.15
C ILE A 243 -10.40 1.69 -13.39
N LYS A 244 -10.10 2.28 -14.56
CA LYS A 244 -10.59 1.79 -15.87
C LYS A 244 -9.44 1.35 -16.77
N PRO A 245 -9.58 0.22 -17.50
CA PRO A 245 -8.51 -0.28 -18.37
C PRO A 245 -7.99 0.80 -19.33
N GLY A 246 -6.67 0.88 -19.47
CA GLY A 246 -5.99 1.84 -20.35
C GLY A 246 -5.90 3.27 -19.81
N ARG A 247 -6.44 3.56 -18.62
CA ARG A 247 -6.27 4.87 -17.98
C ARG A 247 -5.07 4.90 -17.04
N VAL A 248 -4.39 6.03 -17.04
CA VAL A 248 -3.36 6.36 -16.05
C VAL A 248 -4.05 6.93 -14.80
N ILE A 249 -3.67 6.43 -13.63
CA ILE A 249 -4.12 6.98 -12.36
C ILE A 249 -3.27 8.22 -12.07
N LYS A 250 -3.92 9.39 -11.98
CA LYS A 250 -3.26 10.67 -11.71
C LYS A 250 -3.24 10.92 -10.20
N MET A 251 -2.07 10.86 -9.59
CA MET A 251 -1.84 11.21 -8.17
C MET A 251 -0.89 12.39 -8.00
N ASN A 252 -0.25 12.85 -9.09
CA ASN A 252 0.74 13.91 -9.08
C ASN A 252 0.22 15.26 -8.55
N TYR A 253 -1.09 15.52 -8.66
CA TYR A 253 -1.74 16.73 -8.13
C TYR A 253 -2.69 16.46 -6.96
N ASP A 254 -3.21 15.24 -6.84
CA ASP A 254 -4.26 14.91 -5.88
C ASP A 254 -3.72 14.30 -4.58
N ALA A 255 -2.45 13.89 -4.56
CA ALA A 255 -1.83 13.35 -3.36
C ALA A 255 -1.48 14.45 -2.35
N ILE A 256 -1.73 14.16 -1.08
CA ILE A 256 -1.49 15.06 0.04
C ILE A 256 -0.12 14.75 0.63
N GLU A 257 0.75 15.75 0.73
CA GLU A 257 2.03 15.59 1.44
C GLU A 257 1.77 15.31 2.93
N ILE A 258 2.34 14.21 3.41
CA ILE A 258 2.25 13.77 4.79
C ILE A 258 3.17 14.65 5.66
N LYS A 259 2.58 15.30 6.66
CA LYS A 259 3.27 16.22 7.57
C LYS A 259 3.11 15.79 9.02
N TYR A 260 4.19 15.94 9.79
CA TYR A 260 4.19 15.81 11.24
C TYR A 260 4.71 17.11 11.85
N ASN A 261 3.99 17.67 12.83
CA ASN A 261 4.30 18.98 13.42
C ASN A 261 4.51 20.09 12.37
N LYS A 262 3.63 20.13 11.35
CA LYS A 262 3.64 21.07 10.21
C LYS A 262 4.86 20.98 9.28
N LYS A 263 5.79 20.05 9.51
CA LYS A 263 6.93 19.79 8.64
C LYS A 263 6.68 18.52 7.81
N PRO A 264 7.25 18.40 6.60
CA PRO A 264 7.24 17.13 5.87
C PRO A 264 7.75 15.99 6.75
N LEU A 265 7.06 14.85 6.73
CA LEU A 265 7.53 13.64 7.41
C LEU A 265 8.71 13.06 6.63
N LEU A 266 9.86 12.91 7.28
CA LEU A 266 11.12 12.46 6.66
C LEU A 266 11.50 11.02 7.06
N GLU A 267 10.58 10.30 7.69
CA GLU A 267 10.65 8.87 7.88
C GLU A 267 9.93 8.15 6.73
N LYS A 268 10.52 7.08 6.18
CA LYS A 268 9.92 6.38 5.02
C LYS A 268 8.67 5.63 5.46
N ILE A 269 7.50 6.05 5.00
CA ILE A 269 6.26 5.28 5.23
C ILE A 269 6.29 4.03 4.37
N LYS A 270 6.09 2.88 5.01
CA LYS A 270 6.20 1.55 4.40
C LYS A 270 4.91 0.75 4.45
N SER A 271 4.00 1.11 5.36
CA SER A 271 2.73 0.43 5.42
C SER A 271 1.64 1.32 5.99
N ILE A 272 0.40 1.03 5.60
CA ILE A 272 -0.82 1.70 6.02
C ILE A 272 -1.84 0.65 6.41
N ALA A 273 -2.50 0.83 7.54
CA ALA A 273 -3.68 0.06 7.92
C ALA A 273 -4.81 1.01 8.31
N VAL A 274 -6.01 0.75 7.80
CA VAL A 274 -7.22 1.49 8.19
C VAL A 274 -7.86 0.76 9.37
N THR A 275 -8.06 1.47 10.48
CA THR A 275 -8.67 0.91 11.69
C THR A 275 -10.13 1.28 11.82
N SER A 276 -10.55 2.44 11.28
CA SER A 276 -11.96 2.81 11.28
C SER A 276 -12.30 3.80 10.17
N ASN A 277 -13.57 3.75 9.73
CA ASN A 277 -14.15 4.73 8.82
C ASN A 277 -15.60 5.06 9.23
N HIS A 278 -15.76 6.21 9.90
CA HIS A 278 -17.06 6.70 10.36
C HIS A 278 -17.23 8.16 9.99
N ASN A 279 -18.42 8.51 9.47
CA ASN A 279 -18.82 9.91 9.22
C ASN A 279 -17.80 10.73 8.41
N LYS A 280 -17.26 10.16 7.32
CA LYS A 280 -16.23 10.78 6.47
C LYS A 280 -14.89 11.06 7.17
N GLU A 281 -14.69 10.49 8.34
CA GLU A 281 -13.44 10.49 9.08
C GLU A 281 -12.85 9.08 9.06
N ILE A 282 -11.70 8.96 8.40
CA ILE A 282 -10.94 7.73 8.32
C ILE A 282 -9.80 7.81 9.32
N LYS A 283 -9.63 6.76 10.12
CA LYS A 283 -8.51 6.62 11.04
C LYS A 283 -7.74 5.36 10.74
N GLY A 284 -6.47 5.41 11.06
CA GLY A 284 -5.61 4.26 10.90
C GLY A 284 -4.20 4.54 11.36
N ILE A 285 -3.33 3.66 10.92
CA ILE A 285 -1.93 3.65 11.29
C ILE A 285 -1.06 3.72 10.04
N LEU A 286 -0.02 4.56 10.10
CA LEU A 286 1.11 4.54 9.20
C LEU A 286 2.32 3.97 9.93
N LEU A 287 3.01 3.04 9.30
CA LEU A 287 4.24 2.46 9.80
C LEU A 287 5.41 3.00 8.99
N SER A 288 6.45 3.48 9.66
CA SER A 288 7.69 3.91 9.01
C SER A 288 8.87 3.02 9.31
N HIS A 289 9.81 2.95 8.36
CA HIS A 289 11.13 2.37 8.55
C HIS A 289 12.13 3.44 8.97
N ASN A 290 12.84 3.18 10.06
CA ASN A 290 14.01 3.97 10.45
C ASN A 290 15.29 3.24 10.01
N ARG A 291 16.35 4.01 9.78
CA ARG A 291 17.67 3.48 9.40
C ARG A 291 18.37 2.72 10.51
N ASP A 292 17.98 2.96 11.75
CA ASP A 292 18.51 2.29 12.94
C ASP A 292 17.91 0.88 13.15
N GLY A 293 17.09 0.39 12.20
CA GLY A 293 16.45 -0.92 12.29
C GLY A 293 15.21 -0.94 13.18
N THR A 294 14.70 0.22 13.60
CA THR A 294 13.42 0.32 14.33
C THR A 294 12.29 0.77 13.42
N SER A 295 11.05 0.63 13.91
CA SER A 295 9.87 1.18 13.26
C SER A 295 9.19 2.23 14.13
N LYS A 296 8.70 3.31 13.51
CA LYS A 296 7.78 4.25 14.18
C LYS A 296 6.38 4.04 13.69
N VAL A 297 5.44 4.29 14.60
CA VAL A 297 4.02 4.19 14.33
C VAL A 297 3.38 5.56 14.47
N PHE A 298 2.63 5.94 13.45
CA PHE A 298 1.91 7.19 13.38
C PHE A 298 0.42 6.94 13.27
N ASP A 299 -0.35 7.52 14.19
CA ASP A 299 -1.80 7.59 14.03
C ASP A 299 -2.11 8.64 12.96
N PHE A 300 -2.94 8.27 12.00
CA PHE A 300 -3.46 9.22 11.02
C PHE A 300 -4.97 9.36 11.13
N THR A 301 -5.44 10.56 10.82
CA THR A 301 -6.85 10.84 10.58
C THR A 301 -6.97 11.61 9.29
N PHE A 302 -7.83 11.13 8.40
CA PHE A 302 -8.17 11.78 7.15
C PHE A 302 -9.64 12.17 7.17
N LYS A 303 -9.91 13.48 7.04
CA LYS A 303 -11.27 14.02 6.94
C LYS A 303 -11.50 14.53 5.52
N LYS A 304 -12.55 14.04 4.87
CA LYS A 304 -13.02 14.51 3.56
C LYS A 304 -13.85 15.80 3.69
#